data_AF-A0A4P7JJ09-F1
#
_entry.id   AF-A0A4P7JJ09-F1
#
_cell.length_a   1.000
_cell.length_b   1.000
_cell.length_c   1.000
_cell.angle_alpha   90.00
_cell.angle_beta   90.00
_cell.angle_gamma   90.00
#
_symmetry.space_group_name_H-M   'P 1'
#
loop_
_entity.id
_entity.type
_entity.pdbx_description
1 polymer ?
#
loop_
_entity_poly.entity_id
_entity_poly.type
_entity_poly.pdbx_seq_one_letter_code
_entity_poly.pdbx_strand_id
1 'polypeptide(L)'
;MHDGHEISEVIRRVVAEQLDPARIVDVTVSDDVDHDDEPILRVEVIFEVEGDRLDPKKVMGLVRHLREPLQALHEKRFPMISFLTLDEFSGAAA
;
A
#
# COMPACT_ATOMS: atom_id res chain seq x y z
N MET A 1 -4.61 -21.41 -2.40
CA MET A 1 -3.82 -20.31 -2.97
C MET A 1 -4.79 -19.16 -3.08
N HIS A 2 -4.56 -18.07 -2.33
CA HIS A 2 -5.41 -16.89 -2.45
C HIS A 2 -5.07 -16.19 -3.76
N ASP A 3 -6.11 -15.70 -4.43
CA ASP A 3 -5.97 -14.97 -5.69
C ASP A 3 -5.31 -13.61 -5.39
N GLY A 4 -4.44 -13.11 -6.28
CA GLY A 4 -3.81 -11.78 -6.13
C GLY A 4 -4.85 -10.65 -6.00
N HIS A 5 -6.05 -10.89 -6.52
CA HIS A 5 -7.21 -10.02 -6.34
C HIS A 5 -7.67 -9.90 -4.86
N GLU A 6 -7.68 -11.00 -4.09
CA GLU A 6 -8.08 -10.96 -2.68
C GLU A 6 -7.09 -10.19 -1.81
N ILE A 7 -5.78 -10.37 -2.07
CA ILE A 7 -4.71 -9.65 -1.37
C ILE A 7 -4.81 -8.14 -1.64
N SER A 8 -5.02 -7.77 -2.90
CA SER A 8 -5.14 -6.38 -3.33
C SER A 8 -6.31 -5.67 -2.65
N GLU A 9 -7.48 -6.32 -2.61
CA GLU A 9 -8.68 -5.77 -1.95
C GLU A 9 -8.49 -5.60 -0.44
N VAL A 10 -7.83 -6.56 0.23
CA VAL A 10 -7.52 -6.43 1.67
C VAL A 10 -6.56 -5.29 1.94
N ILE A 11 -5.50 -5.16 1.15
CA ILE A 11 -4.54 -4.06 1.29
C ILE A 11 -5.25 -2.72 1.08
N ARG A 12 -6.03 -2.59 0.00
CA ARG A 12 -6.79 -1.38 -0.31
C ARG A 12 -7.71 -0.96 0.83
N ARG A 13 -8.45 -1.91 1.42
CA ARG A 13 -9.34 -1.64 2.56
C ARG A 13 -8.56 -1.11 3.76
N VAL A 14 -7.48 -1.79 4.15
CA VAL A 14 -6.68 -1.38 5.33
C VAL A 14 -6.02 -0.02 5.11
N VAL A 15 -5.51 0.25 3.90
CA VAL A 15 -4.94 1.55 3.54
C VAL A 15 -5.97 2.66 3.69
N ALA A 16 -7.18 2.48 3.14
CA ALA A 16 -8.25 3.47 3.25
C ALA A 16 -8.67 3.72 4.71
N GLU A 17 -8.86 2.66 5.50
CA GLU A 17 -9.26 2.76 6.91
C GLU A 17 -8.19 3.46 7.77
N GLN A 18 -6.92 3.13 7.58
CA GLN A 18 -5.84 3.67 8.41
C GLN A 18 -5.49 5.11 8.03
N LEU A 19 -5.58 5.47 6.76
CA LEU A 19 -5.17 6.78 6.26
C LEU A 19 -6.29 7.84 6.24
N ASP A 20 -7.54 7.49 6.57
CA ASP A 20 -8.64 8.45 6.79
C ASP A 20 -8.19 9.62 7.70
N PRO A 21 -8.46 10.90 7.36
CA PRO A 21 -9.30 11.40 6.26
C PRO A 21 -8.59 11.61 4.92
N ALA A 22 -7.36 11.10 4.73
CA ALA A 22 -6.63 11.32 3.49
C ALA A 22 -7.38 10.75 2.28
N ARG A 23 -7.42 11.52 1.19
CA ARG A 23 -8.04 11.10 -0.06
C ARG A 23 -7.10 10.19 -0.85
N ILE A 24 -7.30 8.88 -0.69
CA ILE A 24 -6.61 7.86 -1.49
C ILE A 24 -7.27 7.77 -2.86
N VAL A 25 -6.49 8.03 -3.91
CA VAL A 25 -6.93 7.98 -5.30
C VAL A 25 -6.90 6.54 -5.80
N ASP A 26 -5.79 5.84 -5.53
CA ASP A 26 -5.58 4.48 -6.00
C ASP A 26 -4.58 3.72 -5.11
N VAL A 27 -4.68 2.40 -5.14
CA VAL A 27 -3.76 1.47 -4.47
C VAL A 27 -3.45 0.34 -5.43
N THR A 28 -2.21 0.29 -5.91
CA THR A 28 -1.72 -0.80 -6.76
C THR A 28 -0.88 -1.76 -5.94
N VAL A 29 -1.08 -3.06 -6.16
CA VAL A 29 -0.31 -4.12 -5.53
C VAL A 29 0.30 -4.99 -6.61
N SER A 30 1.61 -5.19 -6.55
CA SER A 30 2.36 -6.02 -7.49
C SER A 30 3.35 -6.91 -6.77
N ASP A 31 3.69 -8.01 -7.44
CA ASP A 31 4.76 -8.91 -7.01
C ASP A 31 6.11 -8.28 -7.39
N ASP A 32 7.07 -8.32 -6.48
CA ASP A 32 8.43 -7.84 -6.73
C ASP A 32 9.43 -8.64 -5.87
N VAL A 33 10.73 -8.37 -6.04
CA VAL A 33 11.80 -8.88 -5.19
C VAL A 33 12.58 -7.74 -4.57
N ASP A 34 13.12 -7.95 -3.37
CA ASP A 34 14.01 -6.97 -2.75
C ASP A 34 15.47 -7.08 -3.27
N HIS A 35 16.39 -6.37 -2.61
CA HIS A 35 17.80 -6.36 -2.99
C HIS A 35 18.52 -7.72 -2.80
N ASP A 36 17.95 -8.63 -2.01
CA ASP A 36 18.47 -9.96 -1.72
C ASP A 36 17.68 -11.06 -2.49
N ASP A 37 16.92 -10.67 -3.52
CA ASP A 37 16.02 -11.53 -4.30
C ASP A 37 14.90 -12.18 -3.44
N GLU A 38 14.55 -11.62 -2.28
CA GLU A 38 13.45 -12.11 -1.45
C GLU A 38 12.10 -11.59 -1.99
N PRO A 39 11.09 -12.47 -2.18
CA PRO A 39 9.79 -12.04 -2.68
C PRO A 39 9.08 -11.07 -1.73
N ILE A 40 8.63 -9.94 -2.27
CA ILE A 40 7.90 -8.90 -1.57
C ILE A 40 6.56 -8.59 -2.26
N LEU A 41 5.73 -7.82 -1.57
CA LEU A 41 4.57 -7.17 -2.15
C LEU A 41 4.89 -5.69 -2.28
N ARG A 42 5.00 -5.19 -3.51
CA ARG A 42 5.11 -3.75 -3.75
C ARG A 42 3.72 -3.15 -3.72
N VAL A 43 3.52 -2.18 -2.83
CA VAL A 43 2.25 -1.48 -2.64
C VAL A 43 2.47 -0.02 -2.94
N GLU A 44 1.81 0.49 -3.98
CA GLU A 44 1.85 1.90 -4.36
C GLU A 44 0.54 2.56 -3.98
N VAL A 45 0.60 3.56 -3.09
CA VAL A 45 -0.55 4.31 -2.60
C VAL A 45 -0.50 5.71 -3.19
N ILE A 46 -1.46 6.01 -4.06
CA ILE A 46 -1.59 7.31 -4.71
C ILE A 46 -2.62 8.12 -3.94
N PHE A 47 -2.26 9.33 -3.52
CA PHE A 47 -3.13 10.21 -2.73
C PHE A 47 -3.13 11.65 -3.26
N GLU A 48 -4.19 12.38 -2.93
CA GLU A 48 -4.30 13.82 -3.24
C GLU A 48 -3.93 14.68 -2.03
N VAL A 49 -3.25 15.79 -2.28
CA VAL A 49 -2.82 16.76 -1.27
C VAL A 49 -3.70 18.00 -1.32
N GLU A 50 -5.01 17.84 -1.15
CA GLU A 50 -5.88 18.99 -0.88
C GLU A 50 -6.09 19.11 0.64
N GLY A 51 -5.26 19.94 1.29
CA GLY A 51 -5.43 20.34 2.69
C GLY A 51 -4.93 19.35 3.74
N ASP A 52 -5.01 18.04 3.51
CA ASP A 52 -4.60 17.01 4.47
C ASP A 52 -3.30 16.32 4.04
N ARG A 53 -2.24 16.54 4.81
CA ARG A 53 -1.02 15.73 4.72
C ARG A 53 -1.30 14.36 5.34
N LEU A 54 -0.71 13.30 4.79
CA LEU A 54 -0.70 12.00 5.46
C LEU A 54 -0.12 12.16 6.87
N ASP A 55 -0.83 11.65 7.87
CA ASP A 55 -0.31 11.61 9.24
C ASP A 55 0.89 10.65 9.29
N PRO A 56 2.10 11.13 9.60
CA PRO A 56 3.30 10.29 9.64
C PRO A 56 3.16 9.09 10.59
N LYS A 57 2.38 9.23 11.68
CA LYS A 57 2.15 8.12 12.62
C LYS A 57 1.34 7.01 11.98
N LYS A 58 0.33 7.37 11.18
CA LYS A 58 -0.51 6.41 10.46
C LYS A 58 0.28 5.70 9.36
N VAL A 59 1.10 6.45 8.61
CA VAL A 59 2.02 5.90 7.61
C VAL A 59 2.98 4.87 8.23
N MET A 60 3.67 5.23 9.32
CA MET A 60 4.61 4.33 9.99
C MET A 60 3.92 3.09 10.59
N GLY A 61 2.66 3.22 11.01
CA GLY A 61 1.88 2.12 11.57
C GLY A 61 1.29 1.16 10.54
N LEU A 62 1.22 1.56 9.27
CA LEU A 62 0.43 0.86 8.25
C LEU A 62 0.86 -0.60 8.04
N VAL A 63 2.18 -0.87 8.01
CA VAL A 63 2.73 -2.22 7.89
C VAL A 63 2.23 -3.14 9.02
N ARG A 64 2.09 -2.60 10.24
CA ARG A 64 1.57 -3.37 11.38
C ARG A 64 0.10 -3.76 11.17
N HIS A 65 -0.70 -2.86 10.61
CA HIS A 65 -2.12 -3.10 10.35
C HIS A 65 -2.36 -4.06 9.17
N LEU A 66 -1.42 -4.14 8.23
CA LEU A 66 -1.47 -5.09 7.12
C LEU A 66 -1.07 -6.52 7.53
N ARG A 67 -0.22 -6.67 8.55
CA ARG A 67 0.35 -7.97 8.92
C ARG A 67 -0.69 -9.02 9.29
N GLU A 68 -1.66 -8.69 10.14
CA GLU A 68 -2.67 -9.64 10.60
C GLU A 68 -3.61 -10.09 9.45
N PRO A 69 -4.18 -9.17 8.64
CA PRO A 69 -4.97 -9.54 7.46
C PRO A 69 -4.20 -10.38 6.42
N LEU A 70 -2.95 -10.02 6.13
CA LEU A 70 -2.12 -10.79 5.18
C LEU A 70 -1.81 -12.19 5.70
N GLN A 71 -1.51 -12.33 7.00
CA GLN A 71 -1.30 -13.64 7.63
C GLN A 71 -2.54 -14.53 7.57
N ALA A 72 -3.74 -13.96 7.71
CA ALA A 72 -4.99 -14.70 7.57
C ALA A 72 -5.21 -15.25 6.15
N LEU A 73 -4.61 -14.62 5.14
CA LEU A 73 -4.55 -15.09 3.75
C LEU A 73 -3.32 -15.95 3.46
N HIS A 74 -2.59 -16.39 4.49
CA HIS A 74 -1.34 -17.14 4.35
C HIS A 74 -0.27 -16.43 3.50
N GLU A 75 -0.38 -15.11 3.35
CA GLU A 75 0.58 -14.29 2.66
C GLU A 75 1.73 -13.96 3.62
N LYS A 76 2.96 -14.29 3.20
CA LYS A 76 4.18 -14.18 4.02
C LYS A 76 5.12 -13.08 3.54
N ARG A 77 4.94 -12.63 2.30
CA ARG A 77 5.76 -11.60 1.68
C ARG A 77 5.60 -10.29 2.44
N PHE A 78 6.71 -9.57 2.57
CA PHE A 78 6.71 -8.29 3.27
C PHE A 78 6.09 -7.20 2.37
N PRO A 79 5.13 -6.39 2.86
CA PRO A 79 4.58 -5.29 2.09
C PRO A 79 5.52 -4.08 2.13
N MET A 80 6.11 -3.75 0.97
CA MET A 80 6.89 -2.53 0.77
C MET A 80 5.99 -1.43 0.22
N ILE A 81 5.72 -0.41 1.03
CA ILE A 81 4.72 0.61 0.73
C ILE A 81 5.40 1.89 0.27
N SER A 82 5.02 2.37 -0.92
CA SER A 82 5.42 3.67 -1.47
C SER A 82 4.21 4.59 -1.51
N PHE A 83 4.40 5.85 -1.10
CA PHE A 83 3.36 6.87 -1.12
C PHE A 83 3.71 7.90 -2.19
N LEU A 84 2.81 8.10 -3.13
CA LEU A 84 2.98 9.03 -4.23
C LEU A 84 1.82 10.01 -4.22
N THR A 85 2.11 11.29 -4.39
CA THR A 85 1.07 12.26 -4.73
C THR A 85 0.60 12.01 -6.17
N LEU A 86 -0.63 12.42 -6.49
CA LEU A 86 -1.14 12.32 -7.86
C LEU A 86 -0.24 13.02 -8.89
N ASP A 87 0.42 14.12 -8.49
CA ASP A 87 1.38 14.85 -9.32
C ASP A 87 2.63 14.00 -9.61
N GLU A 88 3.21 13.35 -8.59
CA GLU A 88 4.37 12.45 -8.75
C GLU A 88 4.05 11.24 -9.63
N PHE A 89 2.86 10.66 -9.48
CA PHE A 89 2.43 9.53 -10.31
C PHE A 89 2.25 9.94 -11.78
N SER A 90 1.63 11.09 -12.04
CA SER A 90 1.41 11.58 -13.41
C SER A 90 2.70 12.09 -14.09
N GLY A 91 3.62 12.66 -13.31
CA GLY A 91 4.94 13.11 -13.78
C GLY A 91 5.93 11.98 -14.08
N ALA A 92 5.77 10.80 -13.46
CA ALA A 92 6.58 9.61 -13.77
C ALA A 92 6.26 8.98 -15.14
N ALA A 93 5.17 9.40 -15.78
CA ALA A 93 4.74 8.93 -17.10
C ALA A 93 5.17 9.85 -18.28
N ALA A 94 6.05 10.83 -18.04
CA ALA A 94 6.53 11.81 -19.03
C ALA A 94 7.96 11.56 -19.53
#